data_AF-A0A401YRB7-F1
#
_entry.id   AF-A0A401YRB7-F1
#
_cell.length_a   1.000
_cell.length_b   1.000
_cell.length_c   1.000
_cell.angle_alpha   90.00
_cell.angle_beta   90.00
_cell.angle_gamma   90.00
#
_symmetry.space_group_name_H-M   'P 1'
#
loop_
_entity.id
_entity.type
_entity.pdbx_description
1 polymer ?
#
loop_
_entity_poly.entity_id
_entity_poly.type
_entity_poly.pdbx_seq_one_letter_code
_entity_poly.pdbx_strand_id
1 'polypeptide(L)'
;MPKSRVRKKVGRKAGRNTSREVKPVALYHDMAVYENFERCAPRIFEMLHKAQQGAPGAPRVLFFDVQGHRNNEGDYDRDAWEMLKDFLPRKVLPYLTELSTPQYVMKNQRGQDDLVPEQVFVGYPEGEEKSFWYDIDSLPLRPRETEQSSRRSSPSKQSIMEYLGIADECLICWGSPVERAHVVPASLGGSMDVRNFALLCVEHHRQAPDIADAEAFWAWVDYAELRDSGSKWQRAPEEVKRWVEAGGGRIEPVDREETAFLAAVAFELRHLYNWSDEDFTKVSWAFLEEYHHVLDRATGRHFGVERKVATHAWAYHVALLRLTRS
;
A
#
# COMPACT_ATOMS: atom_id res chain seq x y z
N MET A 1 -43.27 -10.60 -80.07
CA MET A 1 -43.29 -10.85 -78.61
C MET A 1 -41.85 -10.89 -78.09
N PRO A 2 -41.44 -9.96 -77.21
CA PRO A 2 -40.08 -9.92 -76.67
C PRO A 2 -39.95 -10.73 -75.37
N LYS A 3 -38.77 -11.34 -75.19
CA LYS A 3 -38.37 -12.21 -74.07
C LYS A 3 -38.29 -11.41 -72.76
N SER A 4 -39.01 -11.86 -71.71
CA SER A 4 -38.89 -11.31 -70.36
C SER A 4 -37.61 -11.81 -69.68
N ARG A 5 -36.79 -10.88 -69.17
CA ARG A 5 -35.59 -11.16 -68.37
C ARG A 5 -35.99 -11.42 -66.93
N VAL A 6 -35.81 -12.63 -66.44
CA VAL A 6 -35.88 -12.94 -65.00
C VAL A 6 -34.54 -12.58 -64.35
N ARG A 7 -34.51 -11.48 -63.59
CA ARG A 7 -33.37 -11.10 -62.73
C ARG A 7 -33.33 -12.01 -61.50
N LYS A 8 -32.33 -12.88 -61.39
CA LYS A 8 -31.97 -13.57 -60.14
C LYS A 8 -31.50 -12.53 -59.12
N LYS A 9 -32.29 -12.27 -58.07
CA LYS A 9 -31.82 -11.59 -56.86
C LYS A 9 -30.87 -12.53 -56.12
N VAL A 10 -29.57 -12.26 -56.22
CA VAL A 10 -28.57 -12.84 -55.33
C VAL A 10 -28.76 -12.16 -53.97
N GLY A 11 -29.37 -12.89 -53.03
CA GLY A 11 -29.45 -12.46 -51.64
C GLY A 11 -28.05 -12.40 -51.06
N ARG A 12 -27.48 -11.20 -50.93
CA ARG A 12 -26.35 -10.94 -50.04
C ARG A 12 -26.83 -11.25 -48.62
N LYS A 13 -26.46 -12.41 -48.09
CA LYS A 13 -26.48 -12.65 -46.64
C LYS A 13 -25.52 -11.62 -46.04
N ALA A 14 -26.08 -10.56 -45.45
CA ALA A 14 -25.34 -9.69 -44.56
C ALA A 14 -24.79 -10.58 -43.44
N GLY A 15 -23.47 -10.77 -43.44
CA GLY A 15 -22.78 -11.37 -42.31
C GLY A 15 -23.13 -10.54 -41.08
N ARG A 16 -23.83 -11.16 -40.12
CA ARG A 16 -23.98 -10.63 -38.78
C ARG A 16 -22.56 -10.55 -38.24
N ASN A 17 -21.97 -9.36 -38.30
CA ASN A 17 -20.72 -9.07 -37.63
C ASN A 17 -21.08 -9.05 -36.14
N THR A 18 -21.00 -10.21 -35.50
CA THR A 18 -21.07 -10.30 -34.04
C THR A 18 -19.82 -9.62 -33.54
N SER A 19 -19.90 -8.32 -33.27
CA SER A 19 -18.91 -7.63 -32.46
C SER A 19 -18.73 -8.48 -31.21
N ARG A 20 -17.57 -9.11 -31.08
CA ARG A 20 -17.18 -9.79 -29.84
C ARG A 20 -17.33 -8.73 -28.75
N GLU A 21 -18.30 -8.93 -27.87
CA GLU A 21 -18.56 -8.03 -26.76
C GLU A 21 -17.26 -7.95 -25.97
N VAL A 22 -16.66 -6.76 -25.94
CA VAL A 22 -15.38 -6.56 -25.24
C VAL A 22 -15.67 -6.74 -23.76
N LYS A 23 -15.08 -7.79 -23.17
CA LYS A 23 -15.31 -8.10 -21.75
C LYS A 23 -14.79 -6.94 -20.89
N PRO A 24 -15.56 -6.47 -19.90
CA PRO A 24 -15.09 -5.46 -18.98
C PRO A 24 -13.93 -6.01 -18.12
N VAL A 25 -13.03 -5.10 -17.72
CA VAL A 25 -11.97 -5.36 -16.75
C VAL A 25 -12.45 -4.86 -15.39
N ALA A 26 -12.56 -5.77 -14.43
CA ALA A 26 -12.79 -5.44 -13.03
C ALA A 26 -11.43 -5.16 -12.36
N LEU A 27 -11.32 -3.99 -11.76
CA LEU A 27 -10.19 -3.57 -10.94
C LEU A 27 -10.66 -3.58 -9.50
N TYR A 28 -9.89 -4.22 -8.62
CA TYR A 28 -10.16 -4.24 -7.19
C TYR A 28 -8.97 -3.67 -6.44
N HIS A 29 -9.23 -2.69 -5.58
CA HIS A 29 -8.22 -2.13 -4.70
C HIS A 29 -8.84 -1.92 -3.32
N ASP A 30 -8.22 -2.46 -2.29
CA ASP A 30 -8.56 -2.19 -0.90
C ASP A 30 -7.49 -1.25 -0.36
N MET A 31 -7.87 -0.04 0.05
CA MET A 31 -6.95 0.90 0.67
C MET A 31 -6.61 0.35 2.06
N ALA A 32 -5.53 -0.42 2.11
CA ALA A 32 -5.09 -1.08 3.31
C ALA A 32 -4.64 -0.06 4.36
N VAL A 33 -4.65 -0.43 5.64
CA VAL A 33 -4.30 0.49 6.73
C VAL A 33 -2.93 1.14 6.52
N TYR A 34 -1.97 0.48 5.87
CA TYR A 34 -0.63 1.01 5.64
C TYR A 34 -0.49 1.91 4.39
N GLU A 35 -1.58 2.11 3.65
CA GLU A 35 -1.63 2.96 2.46
C GLU A 35 -2.19 4.33 2.81
N ASN A 36 -1.32 5.34 2.93
CA ASN A 36 -1.78 6.73 2.95
C ASN A 36 -2.19 7.17 1.53
N PHE A 37 -2.71 8.40 1.42
CA PHE A 37 -3.15 8.98 0.15
C PHE A 37 -2.05 8.93 -0.92
N GLU A 38 -0.83 9.34 -0.57
CA GLU A 38 0.30 9.45 -1.49
C GLU A 38 0.77 8.09 -2.04
N ARG A 39 0.52 6.99 -1.34
CA ARG A 39 0.79 5.63 -1.84
C ARG A 39 -0.38 5.09 -2.65
N CYS A 40 -1.60 5.23 -2.13
CA CYS A 40 -2.79 4.68 -2.74
C CYS A 40 -3.08 5.34 -4.10
N ALA A 41 -3.00 6.66 -4.20
CA ALA A 41 -3.33 7.41 -5.42
C ALA A 41 -2.51 6.97 -6.65
N PRO A 42 -1.16 6.90 -6.60
CA PRO A 42 -0.35 6.38 -7.71
C PRO A 42 -0.64 4.92 -8.05
N ARG A 43 -0.88 4.05 -7.05
CA ARG A 43 -1.18 2.62 -7.27
C ARG A 43 -2.45 2.41 -8.09
N ILE A 44 -3.48 3.22 -7.85
CA ILE A 44 -4.71 3.19 -8.66
C ILE A 44 -4.40 3.49 -10.14
N PHE A 45 -3.53 4.48 -10.41
CA PHE A 45 -3.14 4.81 -11.78
C PHE A 45 -2.26 3.73 -12.42
N GLU A 46 -1.37 3.10 -11.65
CA GLU A 46 -0.60 1.95 -12.11
C GLU A 46 -1.53 0.79 -12.53
N MET A 47 -2.56 0.49 -11.73
CA MET A 47 -3.57 -0.51 -12.06
C MET A 47 -4.35 -0.16 -13.34
N LEU A 48 -4.79 1.09 -13.47
CA LEU A 48 -5.47 1.58 -14.68
C LEU A 48 -4.57 1.46 -15.92
N HIS A 49 -3.30 1.83 -15.78
CA HIS A 49 -2.33 1.79 -16.88
C HIS A 49 -2.08 0.35 -17.33
N LYS A 50 -1.84 -0.58 -16.38
CA LYS A 50 -1.71 -2.01 -16.66
C LYS A 50 -2.97 -2.59 -17.30
N ALA A 51 -4.16 -2.20 -16.85
CA ALA A 51 -5.42 -2.64 -17.42
C ALA A 51 -5.59 -2.16 -18.88
N GLN A 52 -5.24 -0.91 -19.16
CA GLN A 52 -5.28 -0.36 -20.52
C GLN A 52 -4.23 -1.02 -21.44
N GLN A 53 -3.03 -1.33 -20.94
CA GLN A 53 -2.04 -2.08 -21.71
C GLN A 53 -2.49 -3.52 -22.01
N GLY A 54 -3.09 -4.21 -21.03
CA GLY A 54 -3.51 -5.60 -21.15
C GLY A 54 -4.80 -5.80 -21.95
N ALA A 55 -5.73 -4.86 -21.88
CA ALA A 55 -7.01 -4.89 -22.59
C ALA A 55 -7.39 -3.49 -23.11
N PRO A 56 -6.76 -3.01 -24.20
CA PRO A 56 -6.96 -1.66 -24.72
C PRO A 56 -8.42 -1.34 -25.02
N GLY A 57 -8.92 -0.26 -24.43
CA GLY A 57 -10.29 0.24 -24.63
C GLY A 57 -11.40 -0.64 -24.05
N ALA A 58 -11.04 -1.68 -23.29
CA ALA A 58 -12.04 -2.46 -22.56
C ALA A 58 -12.67 -1.58 -21.47
N PRO A 59 -13.99 -1.70 -21.23
CA PRO A 59 -14.65 -1.02 -20.13
C PRO A 59 -13.99 -1.38 -18.79
N ARG A 60 -13.59 -0.38 -18.01
CA ARG A 60 -12.99 -0.58 -16.68
C ARG A 60 -14.00 -0.25 -15.60
N VAL A 61 -14.10 -1.12 -14.60
CA VAL A 61 -14.91 -0.93 -13.39
C VAL A 61 -13.97 -1.03 -12.19
N LEU A 62 -13.92 0.01 -11.36
CA LEU A 62 -13.15 -0.01 -10.11
C LEU A 62 -14.06 -0.31 -8.93
N PHE A 63 -13.70 -1.34 -8.18
CA PHE A 63 -14.19 -1.61 -6.83
C PHE A 63 -13.11 -1.14 -5.87
N PHE A 64 -13.43 -0.16 -5.04
CA PHE A 64 -12.54 0.42 -4.06
C PHE A 64 -13.09 0.18 -2.67
N ASP A 65 -12.34 -0.51 -1.81
CA ASP A 65 -12.65 -0.69 -0.40
C ASP A 65 -11.65 0.08 0.47
N VAL A 66 -11.95 0.19 1.77
CA VAL A 66 -11.10 0.88 2.74
C VAL A 66 -11.04 0.09 4.04
N GLN A 67 -9.85 -0.42 4.33
CA GLN A 67 -9.50 -1.16 5.54
C GLN A 67 -8.90 -0.23 6.59
N GLY A 68 -9.46 -0.18 7.81
CA GLY A 68 -8.97 0.76 8.81
C GLY A 68 -9.29 2.20 8.43
N HIS A 69 -8.31 3.11 8.51
CA HIS A 69 -8.51 4.53 8.16
C HIS A 69 -9.74 5.17 8.82
N ARG A 70 -9.94 4.91 10.10
CA ARG A 70 -11.01 5.50 10.91
C ARG A 70 -10.46 6.46 11.95
N ASN A 71 -11.18 7.56 12.16
CA ASN A 71 -10.95 8.50 13.26
C ASN A 71 -11.64 8.01 14.55
N ASN A 72 -11.57 8.80 15.63
CA ASN A 72 -12.19 8.46 16.91
C ASN A 72 -13.72 8.42 16.89
N GLU A 73 -14.34 9.10 15.95
CA GLU A 73 -15.79 9.16 15.77
C GLU A 73 -16.31 7.98 14.92
N GLY A 74 -15.39 7.18 14.36
CA GLY A 74 -15.71 6.06 13.47
C GLY A 74 -15.86 6.45 12.00
N ASP A 75 -15.67 7.73 11.67
CA ASP A 75 -15.64 8.24 10.30
C ASP A 75 -14.28 8.01 9.64
N TYR A 76 -14.20 8.18 8.33
CA TYR A 76 -12.95 8.08 7.59
C TYR A 76 -11.94 9.14 8.04
N ASP A 77 -10.67 8.75 8.18
CA ASP A 77 -9.57 9.70 8.37
C ASP A 77 -9.35 10.58 7.13
N ARG A 78 -8.43 11.54 7.24
CA ARG A 78 -8.15 12.51 6.17
C ARG A 78 -7.82 11.82 4.85
N ASP A 79 -6.97 10.80 4.87
CA ASP A 79 -6.45 10.14 3.67
C ASP A 79 -7.58 9.39 2.94
N ALA A 80 -8.33 8.56 3.65
CA ALA A 80 -9.45 7.83 3.05
C ALA A 80 -10.59 8.78 2.64
N TRP A 81 -10.83 9.85 3.39
CA TRP A 81 -11.82 10.85 3.03
C TRP A 81 -11.43 11.57 1.74
N GLU A 82 -10.17 11.96 1.57
CA GLU A 82 -9.65 12.62 0.37
C GLU A 82 -9.76 11.70 -0.86
N MET A 83 -9.41 10.41 -0.71
CA MET A 83 -9.62 9.40 -1.73
C MET A 83 -11.09 9.32 -2.18
N LEU A 84 -12.01 9.15 -1.22
CA LEU A 84 -13.42 8.91 -1.48
C LEU A 84 -14.18 10.16 -1.96
N LYS A 85 -13.85 11.36 -1.49
CA LYS A 85 -14.61 12.57 -1.80
C LYS A 85 -14.10 13.35 -2.99
N ASP A 86 -12.80 13.38 -3.24
CA ASP A 86 -12.20 14.21 -4.29
C ASP A 86 -11.47 13.36 -5.34
N PHE A 87 -10.48 12.57 -4.93
CA PHE A 87 -9.56 11.94 -5.87
C PHE A 87 -10.24 10.90 -6.77
N LEU A 88 -10.89 9.89 -6.21
CA LEU A 88 -11.57 8.85 -7.01
C LEU A 88 -12.63 9.44 -7.96
N PRO A 89 -13.60 10.26 -7.52
CA PRO A 89 -14.65 10.74 -8.40
C PRO A 89 -14.16 11.78 -9.43
N ARG A 90 -13.09 12.54 -9.15
CA ARG A 90 -12.65 13.63 -10.04
C ARG A 90 -11.42 13.30 -10.88
N LYS A 91 -10.51 12.47 -10.37
CA LYS A 91 -9.23 12.13 -11.02
C LYS A 91 -9.25 10.73 -11.62
N VAL A 92 -9.93 9.77 -10.99
CA VAL A 92 -9.91 8.37 -11.42
C VAL A 92 -11.11 8.01 -12.31
N LEU A 93 -12.33 8.43 -11.93
CA LEU A 93 -13.55 8.16 -12.68
C LEU A 93 -13.48 8.49 -14.19
N PRO A 94 -12.79 9.55 -14.66
CA PRO A 94 -12.62 9.80 -16.10
C PRO A 94 -12.06 8.61 -16.88
N TYR A 95 -11.24 7.77 -16.25
CA TYR A 95 -10.60 6.59 -16.85
C TYR A 95 -11.38 5.29 -16.64
N LEU A 96 -12.58 5.38 -16.06
CA LEU A 96 -13.45 4.26 -15.73
C LEU A 96 -14.80 4.41 -16.43
N THR A 97 -15.52 3.30 -16.56
CA THR A 97 -16.95 3.30 -16.86
C THR A 97 -17.81 3.36 -15.60
N GLU A 98 -17.34 2.75 -14.51
CA GLU A 98 -18.03 2.73 -13.22
C GLU A 98 -17.03 2.67 -12.06
N LEU A 99 -17.37 3.35 -10.98
CA LEU A 99 -16.66 3.39 -9.71
C LEU A 99 -17.63 2.92 -8.61
N SER A 100 -17.25 1.89 -7.86
CA SER A 100 -17.96 1.38 -6.69
C SER A 100 -17.10 1.57 -5.46
N THR A 101 -17.66 2.21 -4.44
CA THR A 101 -17.02 2.48 -3.14
C THR A 101 -17.96 2.07 -2.00
N PRO A 102 -17.52 2.04 -0.74
CA PRO A 102 -18.41 1.73 0.38
C PRO A 102 -19.49 2.80 0.60
N GLN A 103 -19.29 4.02 0.10
CA GLN A 103 -20.23 5.14 0.27
C GLN A 103 -21.19 5.32 -0.91
N TYR A 104 -20.78 4.94 -2.12
CA TYR A 104 -21.56 5.22 -3.33
C TYR A 104 -21.08 4.39 -4.53
N VAL A 105 -21.97 4.29 -5.54
CA VAL A 105 -21.65 3.81 -6.88
C VAL A 105 -21.86 4.96 -7.88
N MET A 106 -20.90 5.18 -8.77
CA MET A 106 -20.92 6.27 -9.75
C MET A 106 -20.58 5.78 -11.15
N LYS A 107 -21.43 6.09 -12.12
CA LYS A 107 -21.18 5.83 -13.55
C LYS A 107 -20.55 7.04 -14.22
N ASN A 108 -19.58 6.81 -15.08
CA ASN A 108 -18.97 7.88 -15.86
C ASN A 108 -19.89 8.29 -17.02
N GLN A 109 -20.51 9.47 -16.88
CA GLN A 109 -21.44 10.01 -17.88
C GLN A 109 -20.74 10.58 -19.12
N ARG A 110 -19.42 10.82 -19.06
CA ARG A 110 -18.64 11.44 -20.15
C ARG A 110 -18.02 10.39 -21.08
N GLY A 111 -18.12 9.12 -20.74
CA GLY A 111 -17.37 8.04 -21.37
C GLY A 111 -15.96 7.92 -20.77
N GLN A 112 -15.42 6.71 -20.86
CA GLN A 112 -14.08 6.37 -20.38
C GLN A 112 -13.01 7.00 -21.28
N ASP A 113 -12.02 7.63 -20.67
CA ASP A 113 -10.78 8.04 -21.31
C ASP A 113 -9.77 6.87 -21.29
N ASP A 114 -9.17 6.61 -22.45
CA ASP A 114 -8.18 5.56 -22.65
C ASP A 114 -6.74 6.10 -22.63
N LEU A 115 -6.55 7.42 -22.54
CA LEU A 115 -5.26 8.08 -22.37
C LEU A 115 -4.85 8.10 -20.89
N VAL A 116 -4.66 6.91 -20.32
CA VAL A 116 -4.24 6.74 -18.92
C VAL A 116 -2.78 7.18 -18.74
N PRO A 117 -2.48 8.14 -17.84
CA PRO A 117 -1.11 8.52 -17.50
C PRO A 117 -0.28 7.32 -17.04
N GLU A 118 0.97 7.24 -17.47
CA GLU A 118 1.91 6.21 -17.01
C GLU A 118 2.35 6.46 -15.56
N GLN A 119 2.45 7.72 -15.17
CA GLN A 119 2.85 8.14 -13.82
C GLN A 119 1.97 9.29 -13.35
N VAL A 120 1.64 9.28 -12.07
CA VAL A 120 0.95 10.38 -11.39
C VAL A 120 1.81 10.84 -10.24
N PHE A 121 2.13 12.13 -10.25
CA PHE A 121 2.82 12.80 -9.16
C PHE A 121 1.78 13.48 -8.28
N VAL A 122 1.72 13.07 -7.02
CA VAL A 122 0.95 13.80 -6.00
C VAL A 122 1.82 14.96 -5.54
N GLY A 123 1.48 16.17 -6.01
CA GLY A 123 2.12 17.40 -5.59
C GLY A 123 1.52 17.94 -4.30
N TYR A 124 2.33 18.65 -3.52
CA TYR A 124 1.87 19.33 -2.30
C TYR A 124 1.45 20.78 -2.62
N PRO A 125 0.53 21.37 -1.84
CA PRO A 125 0.27 22.80 -1.91
C PRO A 125 1.55 23.62 -1.72
N GLU A 126 1.70 24.72 -2.45
CA GLU A 126 2.84 25.64 -2.29
C GLU A 126 2.97 26.11 -0.83
N GLY A 127 4.14 25.88 -0.21
CA GLY A 127 4.42 26.23 1.18
C GLY A 127 4.17 25.12 2.20
N GLU A 128 3.60 23.97 1.80
CA GLU A 128 3.44 22.78 2.64
C GLU A 128 4.55 21.73 2.40
N GLU A 129 5.82 22.16 2.35
CA GLU A 129 6.94 21.22 2.25
C GLU A 129 7.09 20.31 3.50
N LYS A 130 6.33 20.56 4.57
CA LYS A 130 6.59 20.06 5.93
C LYS A 130 5.40 19.45 6.68
N SER A 131 4.27 19.15 6.06
CA SER A 131 3.12 18.60 6.82
C SER A 131 3.09 17.07 6.92
N PHE A 132 3.75 16.35 6.00
CA PHE A 132 3.74 14.88 5.96
C PHE A 132 5.09 14.20 6.17
N TRP A 133 6.18 14.94 6.14
CA TRP A 133 7.47 14.40 6.53
C TRP A 133 7.54 14.44 8.04
N TYR A 134 7.85 13.29 8.64
CA TYR A 134 8.37 13.20 10.00
C TYR A 134 9.29 14.41 10.23
N ASP A 135 9.11 15.15 11.33
CA ASP A 135 10.01 16.25 11.66
C ASP A 135 11.37 15.63 11.96
N ILE A 136 12.13 15.45 10.89
CA ILE A 136 13.39 14.75 10.94
C ILE A 136 14.37 15.53 11.79
N ASP A 137 14.19 16.84 12.02
CA ASP A 137 15.12 17.69 12.76
C ASP A 137 14.92 17.57 14.27
N SER A 138 13.66 17.57 14.72
CA SER A 138 13.35 17.43 16.16
C SER A 138 13.18 15.98 16.61
N LEU A 139 13.06 15.04 15.68
CA LEU A 139 12.82 13.61 15.94
C LEU A 139 11.69 13.36 16.95
N PRO A 140 10.52 14.01 16.82
CA PRO A 140 9.47 13.88 17.80
C PRO A 140 8.81 12.50 17.67
N LEU A 141 7.93 12.19 18.62
CA LEU A 141 6.94 11.14 18.42
C LEU A 141 5.99 11.57 17.29
N ARG A 142 5.82 10.74 16.27
CA ARG A 142 4.78 10.89 15.24
C ARG A 142 3.76 9.76 15.38
N PRO A 143 2.66 9.99 16.13
CA PRO A 143 1.55 9.07 16.17
C PRO A 143 0.71 9.18 14.89
N ARG A 144 -0.12 8.18 14.63
CA ARG A 144 -1.13 8.25 13.57
C ARG A 144 -2.45 8.81 14.08
N GLU A 145 -2.72 8.64 15.37
CA GLU A 145 -3.85 9.25 16.03
C GLU A 145 -3.68 10.77 16.14
N THR A 146 -4.68 11.51 15.64
CA THR A 146 -4.75 12.97 15.73
C THR A 146 -5.19 13.46 17.10
N GLU A 147 -5.86 12.60 17.87
CA GLU A 147 -6.31 12.89 19.23
C GLU A 147 -5.84 11.79 20.18
N GLN A 148 -5.53 12.18 21.41
CA GLN A 148 -5.02 11.25 22.41
C GLN A 148 -6.08 10.23 22.81
N SER A 149 -5.68 8.95 22.74
CA SER A 149 -6.50 7.85 23.24
C SER A 149 -6.61 7.90 24.76
N SER A 150 -7.82 7.69 25.29
CA SER A 150 -8.06 7.58 26.73
C SER A 150 -7.72 6.18 27.29
N ARG A 151 -7.37 5.22 26.42
CA ARG A 151 -7.07 3.84 26.80
C ARG A 151 -5.78 3.76 27.62
N ARG A 152 -5.83 3.01 28.73
CA ARG A 152 -4.69 2.79 29.63
C ARG A 152 -4.00 1.43 29.45
N SER A 153 -4.61 0.54 28.67
CA SER A 153 -4.17 -0.84 28.46
C SER A 153 -4.30 -1.19 26.99
N SER A 154 -3.46 -2.12 26.51
CA SER A 154 -3.52 -2.58 25.13
C SER A 154 -4.93 -3.05 24.75
N PRO A 155 -5.38 -2.77 23.51
CA PRO A 155 -6.66 -3.24 23.03
C PRO A 155 -6.67 -4.76 22.88
N SER A 156 -7.88 -5.33 22.89
CA SER A 156 -8.05 -6.75 22.58
C SER A 156 -7.67 -7.04 21.13
N LYS A 157 -7.25 -8.28 20.82
CA LYS A 157 -7.04 -8.68 19.42
C LYS A 157 -8.30 -8.48 18.58
N GLN A 158 -9.47 -8.79 19.14
CA GLN A 158 -10.77 -8.59 18.49
C GLN A 158 -10.99 -7.15 18.06
N SER A 159 -10.70 -6.18 18.94
CA SER A 159 -10.84 -4.76 18.60
C SER A 159 -9.86 -4.31 17.52
N ILE A 160 -8.66 -4.89 17.48
CA ILE A 160 -7.68 -4.61 16.42
C ILE A 160 -8.15 -5.24 15.10
N MET A 161 -8.64 -6.47 15.11
CA MET A 161 -9.21 -7.15 13.94
C MET A 161 -10.40 -6.38 13.35
N GLU A 162 -11.30 -5.88 14.20
CA GLU A 162 -12.43 -5.04 13.78
C GLU A 162 -11.98 -3.72 13.15
N TYR A 163 -11.00 -3.05 13.76
CA TYR A 163 -10.43 -1.83 13.19
C TYR A 163 -9.74 -2.11 11.85
N LEU A 164 -8.91 -3.14 11.80
CA LEU A 164 -8.16 -3.54 10.61
C LEU A 164 -9.02 -4.31 9.60
N GLY A 165 -10.29 -4.61 9.83
CA GLY A 165 -11.11 -5.41 8.91
C GLY A 165 -10.52 -6.78 8.51
N ILE A 166 -9.70 -7.41 9.36
CA ILE A 166 -9.05 -8.73 9.09
C ILE A 166 -9.44 -9.78 10.12
N ALA A 167 -9.16 -11.04 9.80
CA ALA A 167 -9.28 -12.16 10.74
C ALA A 167 -8.06 -12.25 11.69
N ASP A 168 -7.96 -13.32 12.49
CA ASP A 168 -6.83 -13.58 13.39
C ASP A 168 -5.60 -14.05 12.60
N GLU A 169 -5.08 -13.14 11.76
CA GLU A 169 -4.05 -13.42 10.78
C GLU A 169 -3.06 -12.25 10.66
N CYS A 170 -1.85 -12.55 10.23
CA CYS A 170 -0.80 -11.55 10.07
C CYS A 170 -1.10 -10.66 8.87
N LEU A 171 -1.01 -9.33 9.05
CA LEU A 171 -1.19 -8.36 7.97
C LEU A 171 -0.28 -8.62 6.75
N ILE A 172 0.92 -9.16 6.98
CA ILE A 172 1.93 -9.35 5.92
C ILE A 172 1.76 -10.69 5.20
N CYS A 173 1.54 -11.79 5.95
CA CYS A 173 1.61 -13.15 5.39
C CYS A 173 0.38 -14.03 5.63
N TRP A 174 -0.69 -13.48 6.21
CA TRP A 174 -1.92 -14.19 6.59
C TRP A 174 -1.69 -15.42 7.48
N GLY A 175 -0.57 -15.42 8.22
CA GLY A 175 -0.22 -16.48 9.16
C GLY A 175 -0.86 -16.29 10.53
N SER A 176 -1.11 -17.41 11.21
CA SER A 176 -1.57 -17.46 12.60
C SER A 176 -0.69 -18.44 13.41
N PRO A 177 -0.59 -18.29 14.75
CA PRO A 177 -1.18 -17.23 15.57
C PRO A 177 -0.45 -15.88 15.41
N VAL A 178 -1.16 -14.79 15.71
CA VAL A 178 -0.61 -13.43 15.70
C VAL A 178 -0.36 -12.84 17.09
N GLU A 179 0.48 -11.83 17.13
CA GLU A 179 0.82 -11.00 18.29
C GLU A 179 0.39 -9.56 18.05
N ARG A 180 0.18 -8.82 19.16
CA ARG A 180 -0.08 -7.39 19.13
C ARG A 180 1.27 -6.67 18.99
N ALA A 181 1.56 -6.18 17.80
CA ALA A 181 2.73 -5.35 17.54
C ALA A 181 2.34 -3.88 17.74
N HIS A 182 3.10 -3.15 18.57
CA HIS A 182 2.93 -1.70 18.63
C HIS A 182 3.52 -1.09 17.35
N VAL A 183 2.79 -0.16 16.75
CA VAL A 183 3.25 0.63 15.61
C VAL A 183 4.31 1.61 16.08
N VAL A 184 4.01 2.37 17.15
CA VAL A 184 4.99 3.05 17.99
C VAL A 184 5.06 2.36 19.35
N PRO A 185 6.25 1.88 19.78
CA PRO A 185 6.43 1.27 21.09
C PRO A 185 6.04 2.19 22.26
N ALA A 186 5.45 1.60 23.31
CA ALA A 186 5.09 2.33 24.53
C ALA A 186 6.31 3.02 25.20
N SER A 187 7.51 2.47 25.06
CA SER A 187 8.76 3.10 25.57
C SER A 187 9.11 4.42 24.88
N LEU A 188 8.55 4.68 23.70
CA LEU A 188 8.70 5.93 22.94
C LEU A 188 7.46 6.84 23.09
N GLY A 189 6.53 6.48 23.98
CA GLY A 189 5.28 7.23 24.18
C GLY A 189 4.13 6.82 23.27
N GLY A 190 4.24 5.71 22.53
CA GLY A 190 3.14 5.17 21.74
C GLY A 190 1.89 4.88 22.58
N SER A 191 0.72 5.22 22.06
CA SER A 191 -0.55 5.10 22.77
C SER A 191 -1.08 3.66 22.83
N MET A 192 -2.12 3.44 23.63
CA MET A 192 -2.87 2.18 23.67
C MET A 192 -4.09 2.19 22.74
N ASP A 193 -4.11 3.09 21.76
CA ASP A 193 -5.16 3.18 20.75
C ASP A 193 -5.11 2.00 19.78
N VAL A 194 -6.25 1.55 19.25
CA VAL A 194 -6.28 0.49 18.22
C VAL A 194 -5.47 0.85 16.98
N ARG A 195 -5.39 2.13 16.62
CA ARG A 195 -4.60 2.64 15.49
C ARG A 195 -3.09 2.49 15.68
N ASN A 196 -2.62 2.34 16.92
CA ASN A 196 -1.22 2.13 17.25
C ASN A 196 -0.84 0.63 17.34
N PHE A 197 -1.69 -0.28 16.83
CA PHE A 197 -1.39 -1.71 16.80
C PHE A 197 -1.57 -2.33 15.42
N ALA A 198 -0.63 -3.22 15.09
CA ALA A 198 -0.71 -4.17 14.00
C ALA A 198 -0.86 -5.60 14.56
N LEU A 199 -1.44 -6.50 13.75
CA LEU A 199 -1.43 -7.94 14.01
C LEU A 199 -0.38 -8.60 13.12
N LEU A 200 0.68 -9.10 13.75
CA LEU A 200 1.82 -9.72 13.07
C LEU A 200 2.06 -11.12 13.62
N CYS A 201 2.48 -12.07 12.77
CA CYS A 201 2.99 -13.34 13.27
C CYS A 201 4.32 -13.12 14.01
N VAL A 202 4.74 -14.09 14.82
CA VAL A 202 6.00 -13.99 15.60
C VAL A 202 7.20 -13.61 14.73
N GLU A 203 7.26 -14.14 13.51
CA GLU A 203 8.37 -13.89 12.60
C GLU A 203 8.40 -12.45 12.07
N HIS A 204 7.25 -11.92 11.65
CA HIS A 204 7.14 -10.54 11.21
C HIS A 204 7.26 -9.55 12.35
N HIS A 205 6.73 -9.88 13.54
CA HIS A 205 6.84 -9.04 14.71
C HIS A 205 8.30 -8.87 15.17
N ARG A 206 9.13 -9.92 15.06
CA ARG A 206 10.58 -9.84 15.32
C ARG A 206 11.33 -8.93 14.35
N GLN A 207 10.80 -8.69 13.16
CA GLN A 207 11.42 -7.83 12.15
C GLN A 207 10.91 -6.38 12.19
N ALA A 208 9.65 -6.20 12.59
CA ALA A 208 8.97 -4.91 12.59
C ALA A 208 9.75 -3.84 13.38
N PRO A 209 9.96 -2.62 12.83
CA PRO A 209 10.83 -1.61 13.42
C PRO A 209 10.31 -1.11 14.78
N ASP A 210 11.22 -0.82 15.71
CA ASP A 210 10.90 -0.20 17.00
C ASP A 210 11.23 1.30 16.96
N ILE A 211 10.38 2.10 16.30
CA ILE A 211 10.66 3.50 15.94
C ILE A 211 9.56 4.47 16.43
N ALA A 212 9.91 5.75 16.55
CA ALA A 212 9.00 6.81 17.00
C ALA A 212 8.07 7.37 15.90
N ASP A 213 8.08 6.75 14.70
CA ASP A 213 7.37 7.20 13.52
C ASP A 213 6.38 6.12 13.03
N ALA A 214 5.09 6.35 13.29
CA ALA A 214 4.03 5.42 12.91
C ALA A 214 3.93 5.22 11.39
N GLU A 215 4.14 6.28 10.60
CA GLU A 215 4.02 6.19 9.14
C GLU A 215 5.17 5.42 8.52
N ALA A 216 6.36 5.49 9.12
CA ALA A 216 7.49 4.67 8.73
C ALA A 216 7.29 3.19 9.10
N PHE A 217 6.65 2.88 10.24
CA PHE A 217 6.27 1.51 10.56
C PHE A 217 5.27 0.95 9.52
N TRP A 218 4.26 1.72 9.16
CA TRP A 218 3.30 1.32 8.14
C TRP A 218 3.93 1.21 6.74
N ALA A 219 4.88 2.09 6.40
CA ALA A 219 5.72 1.94 5.20
C ALA A 219 6.44 0.59 5.17
N TRP A 220 6.98 0.19 6.32
CA TRP A 220 7.64 -1.09 6.45
C TRP A 220 6.66 -2.26 6.30
N VAL A 221 5.43 -2.16 6.83
CA VAL A 221 4.40 -3.19 6.64
C VAL A 221 4.04 -3.35 5.16
N ASP A 222 3.84 -2.25 4.44
CA ASP A 222 3.56 -2.23 3.00
C ASP A 222 4.69 -2.89 2.18
N TYR A 223 5.94 -2.49 2.45
CA TYR A 223 7.11 -3.12 1.85
C TYR A 223 7.23 -4.61 2.19
N ALA A 224 7.05 -4.98 3.46
CA ALA A 224 7.17 -6.34 3.91
C ALA A 224 6.06 -7.23 3.33
N GLU A 225 4.85 -6.70 3.13
CA GLU A 225 3.77 -7.37 2.41
C GLU A 225 4.17 -7.71 0.98
N LEU A 226 4.76 -6.76 0.24
CA LEU A 226 5.23 -6.99 -1.12
C LEU A 226 6.37 -8.01 -1.14
N ARG A 227 7.39 -7.80 -0.30
CA ARG A 227 8.56 -8.67 -0.17
C ARG A 227 8.19 -10.11 0.18
N ASP A 228 7.26 -10.28 1.12
CA ASP A 228 6.89 -11.59 1.68
C ASP A 228 5.57 -12.13 1.10
N SER A 229 5.06 -11.51 0.04
CA SER A 229 3.78 -11.86 -0.61
C SER A 229 3.72 -13.33 -1.03
N GLY A 230 4.85 -13.92 -1.41
CA GLY A 230 4.98 -15.36 -1.71
C GLY A 230 4.56 -16.27 -0.55
N SER A 231 4.72 -15.82 0.70
CA SER A 231 4.34 -16.57 1.89
C SER A 231 2.82 -16.76 2.00
N LYS A 232 2.04 -15.81 1.47
CA LYS A 232 0.57 -15.90 1.42
C LYS A 232 0.14 -17.11 0.60
N TRP A 233 0.81 -17.31 -0.54
CA TRP A 233 0.51 -18.41 -1.46
C TRP A 233 0.97 -19.77 -0.96
N GLN A 234 2.00 -19.84 -0.10
CA GLN A 234 2.38 -21.13 0.50
C GLN A 234 1.22 -21.72 1.32
N ARG A 235 0.50 -20.87 2.06
CA ARG A 235 -0.57 -21.26 2.97
C ARG A 235 -1.96 -21.30 2.33
N ALA A 236 -2.12 -20.70 1.16
CA ALA A 236 -3.40 -20.68 0.44
C ALA A 236 -3.90 -22.11 0.13
N PRO A 237 -5.21 -22.37 0.17
CA PRO A 237 -5.78 -23.64 -0.30
C PRO A 237 -5.41 -23.92 -1.76
N GLU A 238 -5.13 -25.18 -2.09
CA GLU A 238 -4.68 -25.58 -3.43
C GLU A 238 -5.69 -25.22 -4.54
N GLU A 239 -6.98 -25.25 -4.21
CA GLU A 239 -8.05 -24.80 -5.12
C GLU A 239 -7.91 -23.33 -5.49
N VAL A 240 -7.58 -22.47 -4.51
CA VAL A 240 -7.37 -21.04 -4.74
C VAL A 240 -6.14 -20.82 -5.60
N LYS A 241 -5.03 -21.52 -5.33
CA LYS A 241 -3.81 -21.42 -6.15
C LYS A 241 -4.09 -21.76 -7.61
N ARG A 242 -4.75 -22.90 -7.86
CA ARG A 242 -5.13 -23.33 -9.22
C ARG A 242 -6.05 -22.33 -9.91
N TRP A 243 -7.00 -21.76 -9.17
CA TRP A 243 -7.90 -20.75 -9.70
C TRP A 243 -7.15 -19.49 -10.14
N VAL A 244 -6.21 -19.01 -9.30
CA VAL A 244 -5.36 -17.85 -9.61
C VAL A 244 -4.49 -18.13 -10.84
N GLU A 245 -3.80 -19.27 -10.89
CA GLU A 245 -2.96 -19.66 -12.02
C GLU A 245 -3.77 -19.81 -13.32
N ALA A 246 -4.96 -20.42 -13.26
CA ALA A 246 -5.86 -20.56 -14.41
C ALA A 246 -6.38 -19.18 -14.90
N GLY A 247 -6.47 -18.20 -14.01
CA GLY A 247 -6.80 -16.81 -14.31
C GLY A 247 -5.62 -15.99 -14.84
N GLY A 248 -4.41 -16.56 -14.96
CA GLY A 248 -3.20 -15.85 -15.36
C GLY A 248 -2.55 -15.05 -14.22
N GLY A 249 -2.98 -15.24 -12.98
CA GLY A 249 -2.32 -14.70 -11.80
C GLY A 249 -1.01 -15.42 -11.50
N ARG A 250 -0.16 -14.80 -10.68
CA ARG A 250 1.15 -15.35 -10.30
C ARG A 250 1.13 -15.76 -8.83
N ILE A 251 1.77 -16.88 -8.52
CA ILE A 251 2.13 -17.28 -7.17
C ILE A 251 3.65 -17.15 -7.05
N GLU A 252 4.12 -16.21 -6.23
CA GLU A 252 5.55 -15.99 -6.05
C GLU A 252 6.11 -16.98 -5.01
N PRO A 253 7.28 -17.59 -5.25
CA PRO A 253 7.95 -18.37 -4.22
C PRO A 253 8.43 -17.45 -3.09
N VAL A 254 8.61 -18.01 -1.89
CA VAL A 254 9.29 -17.27 -0.82
C VAL A 254 10.77 -17.25 -1.16
N ASP A 255 11.29 -16.08 -1.51
CA ASP A 255 12.72 -15.86 -1.68
C ASP A 255 13.30 -15.28 -0.39
N ARG A 256 13.90 -16.16 0.43
CA ARG A 256 14.46 -15.75 1.72
C ARG A 256 15.79 -16.46 1.96
N GLU A 257 16.85 -15.93 1.36
CA GLU A 257 18.20 -16.29 1.76
C GLU A 257 18.55 -15.65 3.11
N GLU A 258 19.17 -16.43 4.01
CA GLU A 258 19.75 -15.87 5.24
C GLU A 258 20.91 -14.95 4.84
N THR A 259 20.72 -13.65 5.05
CA THR A 259 21.73 -12.63 4.78
C THR A 259 22.39 -12.19 6.08
N ALA A 260 23.69 -11.87 6.02
CA ALA A 260 24.38 -11.25 7.13
C ALA A 260 23.69 -9.93 7.51
N PHE A 261 23.69 -9.55 8.79
CA PHE A 261 22.94 -8.40 9.32
C PHE A 261 23.08 -7.12 8.49
N LEU A 262 24.31 -6.70 8.17
CA LEU A 262 24.54 -5.47 7.38
C LEU A 262 24.05 -5.59 5.93
N ALA A 263 24.09 -6.80 5.35
CA ALA A 263 23.53 -7.04 4.03
C ALA A 263 22.00 -6.93 4.06
N ALA A 264 21.35 -7.42 5.13
CA ALA A 264 19.91 -7.24 5.33
C ALA A 264 19.54 -5.76 5.51
N VAL A 265 20.33 -4.98 6.25
CA VAL A 265 20.12 -3.52 6.40
C VAL A 265 20.25 -2.82 5.05
N ALA A 266 21.31 -3.11 4.29
CA ALA A 266 21.51 -2.54 2.95
C ALA A 266 20.38 -2.94 1.99
N PHE A 267 19.86 -4.16 2.11
CA PHE A 267 18.72 -4.63 1.33
C PHE A 267 17.48 -3.80 1.64
N GLU A 268 17.13 -3.59 2.91
CA GLU A 268 15.98 -2.75 3.26
C GLU A 268 16.17 -1.29 2.85
N LEU A 269 17.37 -0.72 3.00
CA LEU A 269 17.68 0.63 2.52
C LEU A 269 17.41 0.81 1.02
N ARG A 270 17.78 -0.20 0.21
CA ARG A 270 17.51 -0.18 -1.24
C ARG A 270 16.02 -0.30 -1.56
N HIS A 271 15.31 -1.23 -0.92
CA HIS A 271 13.96 -1.60 -1.36
C HIS A 271 12.84 -0.79 -0.69
N LEU A 272 13.04 -0.33 0.56
CA LEU A 272 12.07 0.49 1.27
C LEU A 272 12.33 1.99 1.07
N TYR A 273 13.61 2.39 1.05
CA TYR A 273 14.00 3.80 1.02
C TYR A 273 14.67 4.23 -0.29
N ASN A 274 14.72 3.35 -1.30
CA ASN A 274 15.30 3.62 -2.62
C ASN A 274 16.75 4.14 -2.59
N TRP A 275 17.56 3.69 -1.63
CA TRP A 275 18.98 4.04 -1.59
C TRP A 275 19.69 3.53 -2.84
N SER A 276 20.39 4.44 -3.50
CA SER A 276 21.29 4.14 -4.62
C SER A 276 22.69 3.80 -4.13
N ASP A 277 23.54 3.27 -5.02
CA ASP A 277 24.97 3.07 -4.69
C ASP A 277 25.68 4.39 -4.33
N GLU A 278 25.21 5.53 -4.86
CA GLU A 278 25.69 6.85 -4.47
C GLU A 278 25.37 7.14 -3.00
N ASP A 279 24.17 6.81 -2.53
CA ASP A 279 23.78 7.04 -1.14
C ASP A 279 24.63 6.24 -0.15
N PHE A 280 24.98 4.99 -0.51
CA PHE A 280 25.92 4.19 0.28
C PHE A 280 27.33 4.79 0.34
N THR A 281 27.73 5.61 -0.64
CA THR A 281 29.05 6.28 -0.61
C THR A 281 29.08 7.51 0.30
N LYS A 282 27.93 8.03 0.71
CA LYS A 282 27.81 9.21 1.61
C LYS A 282 28.10 8.88 3.07
N VAL A 283 28.41 7.61 3.38
CA VAL A 283 28.78 7.17 4.74
C VAL A 283 30.10 7.82 5.16
N SER A 284 29.99 8.80 6.04
CA SER A 284 31.08 9.58 6.64
C SER A 284 31.02 9.53 8.17
N TRP A 285 32.03 10.07 8.87
CA TRP A 285 31.98 10.18 10.33
C TRP A 285 30.78 11.03 10.81
N ALA A 286 30.50 12.15 10.15
CA ALA A 286 29.32 12.96 10.46
C ALA A 286 28.01 12.18 10.25
N PHE A 287 27.93 11.35 9.20
CA PHE A 287 26.80 10.46 8.98
C PHE A 287 26.65 9.42 10.08
N LEU A 288 27.74 8.81 10.54
CA LEU A 288 27.68 7.84 11.63
C LEU A 288 27.27 8.48 12.96
N GLU A 289 27.75 9.69 13.25
CA GLU A 289 27.32 10.47 14.42
C GLU A 289 25.82 10.76 14.37
N GLU A 290 25.32 11.24 13.22
CA GLU A 290 23.90 11.52 13.03
C GLU A 290 23.04 10.25 13.11
N TYR A 291 23.51 9.15 12.50
CA TYR A 291 22.89 7.84 12.62
C TYR A 291 22.75 7.40 14.08
N HIS A 292 23.82 7.49 14.89
CA HIS A 292 23.76 7.15 16.30
C HIS A 292 22.85 8.10 17.09
N HIS A 293 22.84 9.39 16.74
CA HIS A 293 21.91 10.36 17.32
C HIS A 293 20.45 9.97 17.10
N VAL A 294 20.07 9.69 15.85
CA VAL A 294 18.71 9.26 15.47
C VAL A 294 18.36 7.95 16.18
N LEU A 295 19.26 6.96 16.08
CA LEU A 295 19.05 5.64 16.67
C LEU A 295 18.81 5.77 18.18
N ASP A 296 19.49 6.66 18.88
CA ASP A 296 19.33 6.83 20.32
C ASP A 296 18.13 7.66 20.75
N ARG A 297 17.72 8.64 19.94
CA ARG A 297 16.62 9.55 20.27
C ARG A 297 15.24 9.00 19.91
N ALA A 298 15.14 8.25 18.81
CA ALA A 298 13.86 7.96 18.19
C ALA A 298 13.59 6.46 17.98
N THR A 299 14.36 5.59 18.62
CA THR A 299 14.13 4.14 18.55
C THR A 299 14.09 3.49 19.93
N GLY A 300 13.29 2.43 20.04
CA GLY A 300 13.12 1.67 21.27
C GLY A 300 14.45 1.06 21.73
N ARG A 301 14.60 0.96 23.06
CA ARG A 301 15.68 0.18 23.68
C ARG A 301 15.04 -0.92 24.51
N HIS A 302 15.34 -2.16 24.16
CA HIS A 302 15.03 -3.32 25.00
C HIS A 302 16.35 -3.84 25.57
N PHE A 303 16.44 -3.91 26.90
CA PHE A 303 17.66 -4.35 27.56
C PHE A 303 18.00 -5.79 27.14
N GLY A 304 19.19 -5.98 26.57
CA GLY A 304 19.67 -7.30 26.12
C GLY A 304 19.04 -7.83 24.82
N VAL A 305 18.30 -7.01 24.07
CA VAL A 305 17.78 -7.35 22.75
C VAL A 305 18.42 -6.42 21.72
N GLU A 306 19.07 -6.99 20.71
CA GLU A 306 19.64 -6.22 19.62
C GLU A 306 18.53 -5.51 18.82
N ARG A 307 18.84 -4.30 18.34
CA ARG A 307 17.93 -3.54 17.49
C ARG A 307 17.76 -4.28 16.15
N LYS A 308 16.53 -4.25 15.63
CA LYS A 308 16.12 -5.00 14.44
C LYS A 308 16.67 -4.35 13.16
N VAL A 309 16.82 -5.14 12.10
CA VAL A 309 17.27 -4.66 10.77
C VAL A 309 16.48 -3.43 10.31
N ALA A 310 15.15 -3.47 10.39
CA ALA A 310 14.28 -2.36 10.00
C ALA A 310 14.46 -1.09 10.85
N THR A 311 14.83 -1.27 12.13
CA THR A 311 15.13 -0.13 13.01
C THR A 311 16.43 0.55 12.58
N HIS A 312 17.44 -0.23 12.21
CA HIS A 312 18.69 0.29 11.67
C HIS A 312 18.50 0.97 10.32
N ALA A 313 17.77 0.33 9.39
CA ALA A 313 17.50 0.89 8.07
C ALA A 313 16.78 2.23 8.16
N TRP A 314 15.74 2.33 9.00
CA TRP A 314 15.05 3.60 9.24
C TRP A 314 15.99 4.69 9.79
N ALA A 315 16.79 4.36 10.82
CA ALA A 315 17.70 5.34 11.42
C ALA A 315 18.77 5.83 10.43
N TYR A 316 19.32 4.94 9.59
CA TYR A 316 20.25 5.33 8.53
C TYR A 316 19.59 6.26 7.51
N HIS A 317 18.36 5.95 7.09
CA HIS A 317 17.64 6.79 6.14
C HIS A 317 17.36 8.19 6.70
N VAL A 318 16.88 8.29 7.94
CA VAL A 318 16.63 9.58 8.60
C VAL A 318 17.92 10.38 8.78
N ALA A 319 19.04 9.74 9.12
CA ALA A 319 20.33 10.41 9.22
C ALA A 319 20.81 11.00 7.89
N LEU A 320 20.64 10.26 6.78
CA LEU A 320 20.94 10.78 5.45
C LEU A 320 20.07 11.99 5.09
N LEU A 321 18.76 11.91 5.37
CA LEU A 321 17.85 13.03 5.12
C LEU A 321 18.23 14.28 5.92
N ARG A 322 18.62 14.13 7.19
CA ARG A 322 19.04 15.25 8.04
C ARG A 322 20.31 15.93 7.51
N LEU A 323 21.28 15.16 7.03
CA LEU A 323 22.54 15.70 6.48
C LEU A 323 22.41 16.29 5.07
N THR A 324 21.46 15.80 4.28
CA THR A 324 21.24 16.31 2.91
C THR A 324 20.36 17.56 2.87
N ARG A 325 19.59 17.80 3.94
CA ARG A 325 18.76 19.00 4.12
C ARG A 325 19.45 20.13 4.90
N SER A 326 20.55 19.84 5.60
CA SER A 326 21.32 20.80 6.42
C SER A 326 22.24 21.70 5.61
#